data_AF-A0A847MYA8-F1
#
_entry.id   AF-A0A847MYA8-F1
#
_cell.length_a   1.000
_cell.length_b   1.000
_cell.length_c   1.000
_cell.angle_alpha   90.00
_cell.angle_beta   90.00
_cell.angle_gamma   90.00
#
_symmetry.space_group_name_H-M   'P 1'
#
loop_
_entity.id
_entity.type
_entity.pdbx_description
1 polymer ?
#
loop_
_entity_poly.entity_id
_entity_poly.type
_entity_poly.pdbx_seq_one_letter_code
_entity_poly.pdbx_strand_id
1 'polypeptide(L)'
;MATTVEFIEFVCSQIDETYQVRYRKMFGEYMVYANNKPILLVCDNTVYVKILPELTGLLAEAEKGFPYQGAREHYILDAEDRELCNDVVQILELLTPLPVKKVRKRKKTVGEI
;
A
#
# COMPACT_ATOMS: atom_id res chain seq x y z
N MET A 1 14.00 12.17 -0.01
CA MET A 1 13.53 12.61 1.32
C MET A 1 12.81 11.43 1.96
N ALA A 2 12.64 11.41 3.29
CA ALA A 2 11.90 10.32 3.94
C ALA A 2 10.44 10.73 4.09
N THR A 3 9.52 9.80 3.87
CA THR A 3 8.09 10.03 4.12
C THR A 3 7.84 10.38 5.60
N THR A 4 7.10 11.46 5.87
CA THR A 4 6.76 11.87 7.24
C THR A 4 5.64 10.99 7.81
N VAL A 5 5.58 10.90 9.14
CA VAL A 5 4.48 10.17 9.81
C VAL A 5 3.14 10.86 9.54
N GLU A 6 3.11 12.18 9.55
CA GLU A 6 1.91 12.98 9.27
C GLU A 6 1.34 12.68 7.88
N PHE A 7 2.20 12.54 6.86
CA PHE A 7 1.75 12.23 5.51
C PHE A 7 1.17 10.83 5.40
N ILE A 8 1.79 9.82 6.01
CA ILE A 8 1.23 8.45 5.96
C ILE A 8 -0.09 8.36 6.74
N GLU A 9 -0.25 9.11 7.84
CA GLU A 9 -1.52 9.20 8.58
C GLU A 9 -2.59 9.92 7.76
N PHE A 10 -2.22 11.00 7.06
CA PHE A 10 -3.11 11.68 6.11
C PHE A 10 -3.60 10.71 5.03
N VAL A 11 -2.69 9.99 4.35
CA VAL A 11 -3.04 9.00 3.32
C VAL A 11 -3.99 7.93 3.89
N CYS A 12 -3.73 7.44 5.09
CA CYS A 12 -4.61 6.45 5.73
C CYS A 12 -6.00 7.03 6.05
N SER A 13 -6.10 8.32 6.36
CA SER A 13 -7.36 9.01 6.62
C SER A 13 -8.23 9.23 5.37
N GLN A 14 -7.64 9.12 4.16
CA GLN A 14 -8.40 9.23 2.90
C GLN A 14 -9.13 7.92 2.55
N ILE A 15 -8.66 6.81 3.09
CA ILE A 15 -9.26 5.50 2.84
C ILE A 15 -10.46 5.32 3.77
N ASP A 16 -11.54 4.77 3.23
CA ASP A 16 -12.77 4.51 3.95
C ASP A 16 -12.55 3.67 5.23
N GLU A 17 -13.23 4.06 6.30
CA GLU A 17 -13.19 3.39 7.60
C GLU A 17 -13.72 1.95 7.56
N THR A 18 -14.45 1.61 6.48
CA THR A 18 -14.90 0.25 6.18
C THR A 18 -13.73 -0.72 5.97
N TYR A 19 -12.57 -0.23 5.55
CA TYR A 19 -11.36 -1.03 5.38
C TYR A 19 -10.54 -1.08 6.67
N GLN A 20 -9.97 -2.24 7.00
CA GLN A 20 -8.98 -2.34 8.07
C GLN A 20 -7.63 -1.79 7.58
N VAL A 21 -7.49 -0.47 7.59
CA VAL A 21 -6.29 0.25 7.12
C VAL A 21 -5.16 0.16 8.15
N ARG A 22 -3.97 -0.23 7.68
CA ARG A 22 -2.73 -0.24 8.48
C ARG A 22 -1.55 0.13 7.61
N TYR A 23 -0.57 0.83 8.14
CA TYR A 23 0.70 1.05 7.45
C TYR A 23 1.84 0.29 8.14
N ARG A 24 2.88 -0.04 7.36
CA ARG A 24 4.12 -0.62 7.88
C ARG A 24 5.31 0.04 7.23
N LYS A 25 6.26 0.50 8.06
CA LYS A 25 7.55 0.99 7.58
C LYS A 25 8.41 -0.18 7.10
N MET A 26 8.93 -0.08 5.89
CA MET A 26 9.83 -1.05 5.25
C MET A 26 10.94 -0.29 4.53
N PHE A 27 12.20 -0.52 4.93
CA PHE A 27 13.39 0.05 4.28
C PHE A 27 13.41 1.60 4.17
N GLY A 28 12.79 2.30 5.12
CA GLY A 28 12.74 3.76 5.14
C GLY A 28 11.43 4.35 4.61
N GLU A 29 10.68 3.57 3.82
CA GLU A 29 9.42 3.96 3.21
C GLU A 29 8.24 3.23 3.84
N TYR A 30 7.00 3.57 3.44
CA TYR A 30 5.80 2.98 4.00
C TYR A 30 5.03 2.15 2.98
N MET A 31 4.42 1.08 3.47
CA MET A 31 3.44 0.31 2.73
C MET A 31 2.09 0.36 3.46
N VAL A 32 1.04 0.73 2.75
CA VAL A 32 -0.33 0.76 3.25
C VAL A 32 -1.03 -0.55 2.89
N TYR A 33 -1.77 -1.06 3.87
CA TYR A 33 -2.56 -2.27 3.78
C TYR A 33 -4.02 -1.95 4.04
N ALA A 34 -4.92 -2.47 3.21
CA ALA A 34 -6.36 -2.54 3.47
C ALA A 34 -6.74 -4.01 3.63
N ASN A 35 -7.44 -4.36 4.73
CA ASN A 35 -7.85 -5.74 5.01
C ASN A 35 -6.66 -6.74 4.98
N ASN A 36 -5.48 -6.33 5.45
CA ASN A 36 -4.21 -7.07 5.42
C ASN A 36 -3.63 -7.30 4.00
N LYS A 37 -4.19 -6.69 2.96
CA LYS A 37 -3.69 -6.74 1.58
C LYS A 37 -2.83 -5.51 1.31
N PRO A 38 -1.60 -5.67 0.79
CA PRO A 38 -0.74 -4.54 0.44
C PRO A 38 -1.30 -3.81 -0.79
N ILE A 39 -1.79 -2.60 -0.59
CA ILE A 39 -2.49 -1.85 -1.65
C ILE A 39 -1.66 -0.65 -2.16
N LEU A 40 -1.05 0.15 -1.28
CA LEU A 40 -0.33 1.37 -1.67
C LEU A 40 1.10 1.34 -1.16
N LEU A 41 2.00 1.95 -1.91
CA LEU A 41 3.37 2.20 -1.53
C LEU A 41 3.55 3.71 -1.39
N VAL A 42 4.17 4.18 -0.31
CA VAL A 42 4.35 5.61 -0.07
C VAL A 42 5.83 5.89 0.08
N CYS A 43 6.38 6.63 -0.89
CA CYS A 43 7.77 7.04 -0.92
C CYS A 43 7.88 8.55 -1.12
N ASP A 44 8.79 9.22 -0.41
CA ASP A 44 9.03 10.66 -0.57
C ASP A 44 7.76 11.53 -0.47
N ASN A 45 6.82 11.19 0.43
CA ASN A 45 5.48 11.80 0.51
C ASN A 45 4.67 11.72 -0.80
N THR A 46 4.91 10.70 -1.61
CA THR A 46 4.17 10.42 -2.85
C THR A 46 3.57 9.03 -2.76
N VAL A 47 2.29 8.89 -3.15
CA VAL A 47 1.59 7.61 -3.14
C VAL A 47 1.74 6.95 -4.50
N TYR A 48 2.28 5.73 -4.50
CA TYR A 48 2.54 4.92 -5.68
C TYR A 48 1.65 3.69 -5.72
N VAL A 49 1.13 3.42 -6.91
CA VAL A 49 0.26 2.28 -7.21
C VAL A 49 0.82 1.51 -8.38
N LYS A 50 0.80 0.18 -8.31
CA LYS A 50 1.27 -0.66 -9.41
C LYS A 50 0.44 -0.39 -10.66
N ILE A 51 1.12 -0.37 -11.82
CA ILE A 51 0.43 -0.32 -13.11
C ILE A 51 -0.29 -1.64 -13.32
N LEU A 52 -1.62 -1.59 -13.28
CA LEU A 52 -2.52 -2.73 -13.48
C LEU A 52 -3.52 -2.38 -14.58
N PRO A 53 -3.90 -3.35 -15.44
CA PRO A 53 -4.83 -3.09 -16.55
C PRO A 53 -6.18 -2.55 -16.09
N GLU A 54 -6.62 -2.95 -14.89
CA GLU A 54 -7.90 -2.54 -14.30
C GLU A 54 -7.88 -1.11 -13.74
N LEU A 55 -6.69 -0.59 -13.45
CA LEU A 55 -6.50 0.79 -13.02
C LEU A 55 -6.23 1.73 -14.20
N THR A 56 -5.92 1.20 -15.39
CA THR A 56 -5.62 2.02 -16.58
C THR A 56 -6.75 2.99 -16.91
N GLY A 57 -8.02 2.63 -16.70
CA GLY A 57 -9.13 3.54 -16.96
C GLY A 57 -9.20 4.73 -15.98
N LEU A 58 -8.92 4.49 -14.70
CA LEU A 58 -8.99 5.49 -13.65
C LEU A 58 -7.72 6.34 -13.54
N LEU A 59 -6.56 5.73 -13.79
CA LEU A 59 -5.24 6.35 -13.66
C LEU A 59 -4.59 6.59 -15.03
N ALA A 60 -5.36 6.58 -16.13
CA ALA A 60 -4.84 6.84 -17.48
C ALA A 60 -4.08 8.17 -17.57
N GLU A 61 -4.65 9.20 -16.93
CA GLU A 61 -4.13 10.57 -16.92
C GLU A 61 -3.26 10.86 -15.70
N ALA A 62 -3.14 9.90 -14.78
CA ALA A 62 -2.30 10.05 -13.61
C ALA A 62 -0.82 10.07 -14.01
N GLU A 63 -0.04 10.87 -13.29
CA GLU A 63 1.40 10.90 -13.48
C GLU A 63 2.01 9.52 -13.18
N LYS A 64 3.13 9.22 -13.83
CA LYS A 64 3.87 7.98 -13.61
C LYS A 64 5.26 8.30 -13.09
N GLY A 65 5.69 7.52 -12.12
CA GLY A 65 7.00 7.70 -11.50
C GLY A 65 7.60 6.39 -11.03
N PHE A 66 8.80 6.51 -10.49
CA PHE A 66 9.55 5.39 -9.92
C PHE A 66 9.66 5.60 -8.41
N PRO A 67 9.12 4.68 -7.58
CA PRO A 67 9.12 4.87 -6.14
C PRO A 67 10.51 4.83 -5.50
N TYR A 68 11.48 4.21 -6.17
CA TYR A 68 12.89 4.18 -5.78
C TYR A 68 13.75 3.80 -6.99
N GLN A 69 15.06 4.02 -6.88
CA GLN A 69 16.01 3.71 -7.95
C GLN A 69 15.98 2.20 -8.30
N GLY A 70 15.75 1.89 -9.58
CA GLY A 70 15.65 0.50 -10.06
C GLY A 70 14.28 -0.16 -9.84
N ALA A 71 13.30 0.57 -9.32
CA ALA A 71 11.91 0.13 -9.30
C ALA A 71 11.32 0.09 -10.72
N ARG A 72 10.18 -0.57 -10.86
CA ARG A 72 9.33 -0.43 -12.05
C ARG A 72 8.54 0.87 -11.98
N GLU A 73 8.07 1.33 -13.12
CA GLU A 73 7.16 2.47 -13.19
C GLU A 73 5.84 2.14 -12.47
N HIS A 74 5.34 3.11 -11.70
CA HIS A 74 4.10 3.05 -10.93
C HIS A 74 3.28 4.31 -11.23
N TYR A 75 1.96 4.21 -11.12
CA TYR A 75 1.10 5.40 -11.11
C TYR A 75 1.34 6.17 -9.81
N ILE A 76 1.33 7.50 -9.91
CA ILE A 76 1.28 8.41 -8.79
C ILE A 76 -0.20 8.69 -8.52
N LEU A 77 -0.67 8.25 -7.37
CA LEU A 77 -2.02 8.48 -6.91
C LEU A 77 -2.09 9.83 -6.21
N ASP A 78 -3.06 10.66 -6.59
CA ASP A 78 -3.36 11.87 -5.85
C ASP A 78 -4.04 11.51 -4.52
N ALA A 79 -3.34 11.78 -3.42
CA ALA A 79 -3.85 11.53 -2.07
C ALA A 79 -4.85 12.60 -1.61
N GLU A 80 -4.97 13.73 -2.31
CA GLU A 80 -5.97 14.74 -1.99
C GLU A 80 -7.36 14.37 -2.54
N ASP A 81 -7.41 13.56 -3.60
CA ASP A 81 -8.64 13.05 -4.17
C ASP A 81 -9.12 11.78 -3.44
N ARG A 82 -9.99 12.01 -2.45
CA ARG A 82 -10.55 10.95 -1.62
C ARG A 82 -11.38 9.95 -2.42
N GLU A 83 -12.13 10.39 -3.42
CA GLU A 83 -12.97 9.52 -4.23
C GLU A 83 -12.09 8.57 -5.04
N LEU A 84 -11.08 9.12 -5.73
CA LEU A 84 -10.09 8.34 -6.47
C LEU A 84 -9.33 7.36 -5.58
N CYS A 85 -8.92 7.77 -4.38
CA CYS A 85 -8.25 6.89 -3.43
C CYS A 85 -9.11 5.65 -3.11
N ASN A 86 -10.41 5.84 -2.88
CA ASN A 86 -11.30 4.75 -2.51
C ASN A 86 -11.62 3.82 -3.69
N ASP A 87 -11.81 4.35 -4.89
CA ASP A 87 -11.98 3.55 -6.11
C ASP A 87 -10.75 2.67 -6.38
N VAL A 88 -9.54 3.25 -6.25
CA VAL A 88 -8.29 2.53 -6.42
C VAL A 88 -8.11 1.46 -5.34
N VAL A 89 -8.38 1.78 -4.07
CA VAL A 89 -8.35 0.82 -2.96
C VAL A 89 -9.30 -0.34 -3.21
N GLN A 90 -10.54 -0.07 -3.65
CA GLN A 90 -11.54 -1.09 -3.92
C GLN A 90 -11.06 -2.09 -4.98
N ILE A 91 -10.54 -1.58 -6.11
CA ILE A 91 -10.02 -2.43 -7.18
C ILE A 91 -8.81 -3.25 -6.70
N LEU A 92 -7.87 -2.60 -6.00
CA LEU A 92 -6.68 -3.26 -5.49
C LEU A 92 -7.00 -4.31 -4.42
N GLU A 93 -7.99 -4.07 -3.58
CA GLU A 93 -8.44 -5.01 -2.56
C GLU A 93 -9.01 -6.27 -3.23
N LEU A 94 -9.88 -6.12 -4.24
CA LEU A 94 -10.42 -7.25 -5.00
C LEU A 94 -9.33 -8.06 -5.71
N LEU A 95 -8.33 -7.38 -6.26
CA LEU A 95 -7.26 -8.00 -7.04
C LEU A 95 -6.14 -8.60 -6.24
N THR A 96 -5.83 -8.02 -5.09
CA THR A 96 -4.70 -8.45 -4.28
C THR A 96 -5.15 -9.65 -3.44
N PRO A 97 -4.66 -10.87 -3.70
CA PRO A 97 -4.97 -11.98 -2.83
C PRO A 97 -4.38 -11.72 -1.43
N LEU A 98 -5.06 -12.21 -0.40
CA LEU A 98 -4.53 -12.14 0.95
C LEU A 98 -3.17 -12.84 0.99
N PRO A 99 -2.12 -12.19 1.53
CA PRO A 99 -0.84 -12.86 1.72
C PRO A 99 -1.06 -14.02 2.68
N VAL A 100 -1.06 -15.25 2.14
CA VAL A 100 -1.26 -16.47 2.92
C VAL A 100 -0.16 -16.54 3.97
N LYS A 101 -0.50 -16.32 5.24
CA LYS A 101 0.44 -16.47 6.35
C LYS A 101 0.88 -17.93 6.37
N LYS A 102 2.07 -18.23 5.84
CA LYS A 102 2.75 -19.50 6.14
C LYS A 102 2.90 -19.56 7.65
N VAL A 103 2.17 -20.47 8.29
CA VAL A 103 2.28 -20.72 9.73
C VAL A 103 3.72 -21.11 10.00
N ARG A 104 4.51 -20.22 10.60
CA ARG A 104 5.82 -20.59 11.12
C ARG A 104 5.56 -21.59 12.25
N LYS A 105 5.87 -22.87 12.03
CA LYS A 105 5.91 -23.89 13.11
C LYS A 105 6.76 -23.32 14.24
N ARG A 106 6.14 -22.94 15.37
CA ARG A 106 6.86 -22.67 16.61
C ARG A 106 7.65 -23.94 16.94
N LYS A 107 8.98 -23.87 16.96
CA LYS A 107 9.79 -24.93 17.59
C LYS A 107 9.36 -24.99 19.06
N LYS A 108 8.86 -26.15 19.50
CA LYS A 108 8.63 -26.41 20.93
C LYS A 108 10.00 -26.37 21.60
N THR A 109 10.24 -25.38 22.47
CA THR A 109 11.30 -25.48 23.46
C THR A 109 10.82 -26.51 24.49
N VAL A 110 11.37 -27.72 24.43
CA VAL A 110 11.25 -28.68 25.52
C VAL A 110 12.19 -28.20 26.62
N GLY A 111 11.62 -27.90 27.78
CA GLY A 111 12.40 -27.65 29.00
C GLY A 111 13.04 -28.95 29.45
N GLU A 112 14.34 -28.88 29.73
CA GLU A 112 15.06 -29.91 30.47
C GLU A 112 14.99 -29.56 31.97
N ILE A 113 14.68 -30.58 32.75
CA ILE A 113 14.66 -30.64 34.21
C ILE A 113 16.01 -31.23 34.64
#